data_AF-A0A0Q7I6H7-F1
#
_entry.id   AF-A0A0Q7I6H7-F1
#
_cell.length_a   1.000
_cell.length_b   1.000
_cell.length_c   1.000
_cell.angle_alpha   90.00
_cell.angle_beta   90.00
_cell.angle_gamma   90.00
#
_symmetry.space_group_name_H-M   'P 1'
#
loop_
_entity.id
_entity.type
_entity.pdbx_description
1 polymer ?
#
loop_
_entity_poly.entity_id
_entity_poly.type
_entity_poly.pdbx_seq_one_letter_code
_entity_poly.pdbx_strand_id
1 'polypeptide(L)'
;MTSLSTSTSTGLSTATSSIGSLSTGLSTVSSTVDSLSTGLSTTTSGIGSLSTGLSTTNSSVASLSTSTSTGLSTATSSIGSLSTGLSTTNSSVASLSTSTSSGLSTATSGIASLSTGVGSLSTSLSTTNVNVNSLSTSVNNIYNTGTKYFHANSTAADAQASGQEAVAIGPQSVASGANSFAAGNGARATADGAVAVGFGAQATGANAIAIGTGALATGSQAIGVNSRAGGGGVALGDNADAGGTALSQAQNISKGTAIGFGAIVQQSGGVALGSGSVASTAAGVAGYVPGSATAQQAAAIRATTSTQAAVSVGDAASGQYRQITGVAAGTADSDATNVAQLRATANAVAAGGVQYATNPDGSVNYNQVTLGNGQAPGGTRISNVAPGVLPTDAVNLNQLNQVQGQVGDVARIAYSGTAMAFAMSGTYLPTLYPGEKTVGVGLGSYKGYSAVALTFKALSDDGKMSWGAGLTTTGKEWGVNAGIGWKWK
;
A
#
# COMPACT_ATOMS: atom_id res chain seq x y z
N MET A 1 199.67 -60.24 105.81
CA MET A 1 199.07 -58.87 105.85
C MET A 1 198.86 -58.23 104.47
N THR A 2 199.14 -58.89 103.34
CA THR A 2 199.03 -58.28 101.99
C THR A 2 197.78 -58.65 101.18
N SER A 3 196.99 -59.64 101.61
CA SER A 3 195.75 -60.04 100.92
C SER A 3 194.48 -59.33 101.42
N LEU A 4 194.54 -58.65 102.57
CA LEU A 4 193.39 -57.97 103.18
C LEU A 4 193.08 -56.59 102.55
N SER A 5 194.02 -55.98 101.81
CA SER A 5 193.88 -54.63 101.24
C SER A 5 193.39 -54.59 99.79
N THR A 6 193.61 -55.65 99.01
CA THR A 6 193.26 -55.70 97.58
C THR A 6 191.79 -56.06 97.34
N SER A 7 191.19 -56.85 98.22
CA SER A 7 189.77 -57.22 98.12
C SER A 7 188.83 -56.12 98.61
N THR A 8 189.26 -55.24 99.52
CA THR A 8 188.45 -54.11 100.00
C THR A 8 188.40 -52.94 99.02
N SER A 9 189.48 -52.65 98.30
CA SER A 9 189.50 -51.56 97.30
C SER A 9 188.67 -51.89 96.06
N THR A 10 188.69 -53.15 95.63
CA THR A 10 187.89 -53.65 94.50
C THR A 10 186.40 -53.71 94.83
N GLY A 11 186.04 -54.04 96.08
CA GLY A 11 184.66 -53.98 96.55
C GLY A 11 184.07 -52.56 96.60
N LEU A 12 184.88 -51.55 96.95
CA LEU A 12 184.38 -50.18 97.02
C LEU A 12 184.26 -49.53 95.64
N SER A 13 185.14 -49.83 94.68
CA SER A 13 185.05 -49.28 93.31
C SER A 13 183.88 -49.86 92.51
N THR A 14 183.57 -51.14 92.70
CA THR A 14 182.38 -51.77 92.11
C THR A 14 181.10 -51.18 92.69
N ALA A 15 181.01 -51.01 94.00
CA ALA A 15 179.84 -50.36 94.63
C ALA A 15 179.64 -48.91 94.16
N THR A 16 180.72 -48.15 94.00
CA THR A 16 180.64 -46.75 93.53
C THR A 16 180.18 -46.67 92.08
N SER A 17 180.68 -47.58 91.22
CA SER A 17 180.23 -47.70 89.84
C SER A 17 178.75 -48.10 89.76
N SER A 18 178.30 -49.05 90.58
CA SER A 18 176.89 -49.47 90.65
C SER A 18 175.96 -48.34 91.10
N ILE A 19 176.38 -47.52 92.08
CA ILE A 19 175.64 -46.32 92.52
C ILE A 19 175.59 -45.28 91.40
N GLY A 20 176.70 -45.07 90.68
CA GLY A 20 176.74 -44.20 89.50
C GLY A 20 175.73 -44.65 88.43
N SER A 21 175.74 -45.94 88.07
CA SER A 21 174.78 -46.52 87.12
C SER A 21 173.33 -46.42 87.60
N LEU A 22 173.09 -46.60 88.90
CA LEU A 22 171.76 -46.46 89.50
C LEU A 22 171.28 -45.00 89.45
N SER A 23 172.18 -44.02 89.66
CA SER A 23 171.83 -42.59 89.55
C SER A 23 171.42 -42.22 88.12
N THR A 24 172.15 -42.72 87.12
CA THR A 24 171.81 -42.52 85.71
C THR A 24 170.53 -43.25 85.31
N GLY A 25 170.28 -44.43 85.90
CA GLY A 25 169.02 -45.15 85.72
C GLY A 25 167.84 -44.36 86.29
N LEU A 26 167.97 -43.83 87.51
CA LEU A 26 166.93 -43.04 88.16
C LEU A 26 166.66 -41.71 87.46
N SER A 27 167.69 -41.03 86.92
CA SER A 27 167.48 -39.81 86.12
C SER A 27 166.72 -40.09 84.84
N THR A 28 167.01 -41.22 84.17
CA THR A 28 166.29 -41.66 82.97
C THR A 28 164.82 -41.95 83.29
N VAL A 29 164.55 -42.63 84.41
CA VAL A 29 163.18 -42.85 84.91
C VAL A 29 162.48 -41.52 85.19
N SER A 30 163.14 -40.57 85.85
CA SER A 30 162.57 -39.24 86.12
C SER A 30 162.18 -38.53 84.83
N SER A 31 163.08 -38.49 83.84
CA SER A 31 162.78 -37.85 82.55
C SER A 31 161.65 -38.55 81.78
N THR A 32 161.49 -39.86 81.95
CA THR A 32 160.38 -40.63 81.36
C THR A 32 159.07 -40.30 82.05
N VAL A 33 159.07 -40.16 83.38
CA VAL A 33 157.89 -39.74 84.16
C VAL A 33 157.48 -38.32 83.80
N ASP A 34 158.41 -37.39 83.64
CA ASP A 34 158.13 -36.02 83.21
C ASP A 34 157.55 -35.99 81.78
N SER A 35 158.11 -36.79 80.87
CA SER A 35 157.60 -36.95 79.49
C SER A 35 156.21 -37.58 79.47
N LEU A 36 155.94 -38.54 80.34
CA LEU A 36 154.62 -39.15 80.48
C LEU A 36 153.61 -38.19 81.10
N SER A 37 154.02 -37.38 82.08
CA SER A 37 153.18 -36.35 82.71
C SER A 37 152.77 -35.27 81.70
N THR A 38 153.74 -34.76 80.93
CA THR A 38 153.47 -33.82 79.84
C THR A 38 152.58 -34.45 78.76
N GLY A 39 152.88 -35.69 78.34
CA GLY A 39 152.03 -36.46 77.42
C GLY A 39 150.59 -36.60 77.93
N LEU A 40 150.41 -37.05 79.17
CA LEU A 40 149.09 -37.20 79.81
C LEU A 40 148.35 -35.87 79.95
N SER A 41 149.06 -34.78 80.23
CA SER A 41 148.47 -33.44 80.25
C SER A 41 147.98 -33.02 78.87
N THR A 42 148.75 -33.27 77.81
CA THR A 42 148.29 -32.98 76.43
C THR A 42 147.09 -33.83 76.03
N THR A 43 147.07 -35.11 76.40
CA THR A 43 145.91 -35.99 76.19
C THR A 43 144.69 -35.48 76.95
N THR A 44 144.86 -35.07 78.21
CA THR A 44 143.78 -34.52 79.04
C THR A 44 143.21 -33.23 78.42
N SER A 45 144.06 -32.33 77.95
CA SER A 45 143.65 -31.12 77.22
C SER A 45 142.96 -31.43 75.90
N GLY A 46 143.41 -32.47 75.18
CA GLY A 46 142.78 -32.96 73.96
C GLY A 46 141.37 -33.53 74.22
N ILE A 47 141.20 -34.31 75.28
CA ILE A 47 139.90 -34.81 75.75
C ILE A 47 138.99 -33.65 76.16
N GLY A 48 139.51 -32.66 76.89
CA GLY A 48 138.77 -31.45 77.26
C GLY A 48 138.29 -30.68 76.03
N SER A 49 139.16 -30.49 75.04
CA SER A 49 138.81 -29.83 73.77
C SER A 49 137.76 -30.63 72.99
N LEU A 50 137.90 -31.95 72.92
CA LEU A 50 136.92 -32.82 72.25
C LEU A 50 135.57 -32.81 72.97
N SER A 51 135.56 -32.77 74.30
CA SER A 51 134.34 -32.63 75.11
C SER A 51 133.64 -31.30 74.81
N THR A 52 134.37 -30.18 74.79
CA THR A 52 133.79 -28.89 74.42
C THR A 52 133.28 -28.89 72.97
N GLY A 53 134.04 -29.46 72.03
CA GLY A 53 133.63 -29.63 70.63
C GLY A 53 132.36 -30.47 70.49
N LEU A 54 132.25 -31.56 71.24
CA LEU A 54 131.05 -32.39 71.29
C LEU A 54 129.86 -31.65 71.90
N SER A 55 130.05 -30.89 72.97
CA SER A 55 128.99 -30.06 73.58
C SER A 55 128.50 -28.96 72.63
N THR A 56 129.38 -28.31 71.87
CA THR A 56 128.98 -27.34 70.84
C THR A 56 128.24 -28.03 69.69
N THR A 57 128.69 -29.20 69.25
CA THR A 57 128.01 -30.00 68.22
C THR A 57 126.60 -30.39 68.69
N ASN A 58 126.47 -30.88 69.93
CA ASN A 58 125.17 -31.24 70.53
C ASN A 58 124.23 -30.03 70.63
N SER A 59 124.76 -28.87 71.02
CA SER A 59 123.98 -27.62 71.11
C SER A 59 123.50 -27.13 69.74
N SER A 60 124.36 -27.23 68.72
CA SER A 60 124.01 -26.91 67.33
C SER A 60 122.96 -27.87 66.78
N VAL A 61 123.07 -29.18 67.05
CA VAL A 61 122.07 -30.18 66.66
C VAL A 61 120.74 -29.95 67.37
N ALA A 62 120.74 -29.61 68.66
CA ALA A 62 119.52 -29.29 69.40
C ALA A 62 118.85 -28.00 68.87
N SER A 63 119.64 -26.98 68.55
CA SER A 63 119.16 -25.72 67.97
C SER A 63 118.59 -25.93 66.56
N LEU A 64 119.26 -26.73 65.73
CA LEU A 64 118.78 -27.10 64.41
C LEU A 64 117.49 -27.92 64.48
N SER A 65 117.41 -28.89 65.41
CA SER A 65 116.21 -29.70 65.64
C SER A 65 115.02 -28.84 66.07
N THR A 66 115.25 -27.91 67.00
CA THR A 66 114.25 -26.95 67.46
C THR A 66 113.79 -26.07 66.30
N SER A 67 114.73 -25.43 65.58
CA SER A 67 114.43 -24.56 64.44
C SER A 67 113.69 -25.28 63.32
N THR A 68 114.05 -26.53 63.05
CA THR A 68 113.39 -27.38 62.06
C THR A 68 111.98 -27.74 62.51
N SER A 69 111.78 -28.10 63.78
CA SER A 69 110.46 -28.43 64.33
C SER A 69 109.52 -27.21 64.37
N THR A 70 110.02 -26.02 64.73
CA THR A 70 109.25 -24.78 64.72
C THR A 70 108.95 -24.34 63.30
N GLY A 71 109.94 -24.41 62.40
CA GLY A 71 109.77 -24.12 60.98
C GLY A 71 108.72 -25.03 60.34
N LEU A 72 108.80 -26.33 60.59
CA LEU A 72 107.82 -27.31 60.13
C LEU A 72 106.43 -27.05 60.74
N SER A 73 106.33 -26.78 62.04
CA SER A 73 105.04 -26.48 62.69
C SER A 73 104.39 -25.23 62.10
N THR A 74 105.17 -24.17 61.86
CA THR A 74 104.68 -22.92 61.26
C THR A 74 104.22 -23.15 59.81
N ALA A 75 104.97 -23.96 59.06
CA ALA A 75 104.57 -24.37 57.71
C ALA A 75 103.27 -25.20 57.75
N THR A 76 103.13 -26.16 58.67
CA THR A 76 101.91 -26.95 58.86
C THR A 76 100.71 -26.06 59.22
N SER A 77 100.87 -25.08 60.12
CA SER A 77 99.80 -24.13 60.46
C SER A 77 99.41 -23.22 59.28
N SER A 78 100.40 -22.78 58.50
CA SER A 78 100.17 -21.97 57.28
C SER A 78 99.43 -22.77 56.22
N ILE A 79 99.83 -24.04 56.01
CA ILE A 79 99.14 -24.98 55.11
C ILE A 79 97.71 -25.25 55.61
N GLY A 80 97.51 -25.44 56.92
CA GLY A 80 96.18 -25.61 57.51
C GLY A 80 95.28 -24.39 57.28
N SER A 81 95.81 -23.19 57.53
CA SER A 81 95.08 -21.93 57.28
C SER A 81 94.74 -21.77 55.79
N LEU A 82 95.69 -22.05 54.91
CA LEU A 82 95.46 -22.01 53.46
C LEU A 82 94.42 -23.05 53.01
N SER A 83 94.42 -24.25 53.59
CA SER A 83 93.40 -25.28 53.35
C SER A 83 92.01 -24.82 53.78
N THR A 84 91.89 -24.20 54.96
CA THR A 84 90.61 -23.64 55.41
C THR A 84 90.15 -22.48 54.52
N GLY A 85 91.04 -21.55 54.16
CA GLY A 85 90.74 -20.43 53.26
C GLY A 85 90.37 -20.87 51.85
N LEU A 86 91.02 -21.92 51.35
CA LEU A 86 90.66 -22.55 50.08
C LEU A 86 89.29 -23.23 50.17
N SER A 87 88.98 -23.89 51.29
CA SER A 87 87.68 -24.52 51.53
C SER A 87 86.55 -23.51 51.59
N THR A 88 86.73 -22.38 52.31
CA THR A 88 85.74 -21.30 52.34
C THR A 88 85.57 -20.66 50.96
N THR A 89 86.67 -20.44 50.23
CA THR A 89 86.61 -19.94 48.84
C THR A 89 85.82 -20.89 47.96
N ASN A 90 86.07 -22.20 48.07
CA ASN A 90 85.35 -23.23 47.32
C ASN A 90 83.84 -23.24 47.67
N SER A 91 83.48 -23.11 48.95
CA SER A 91 82.08 -23.03 49.40
C SER A 91 81.37 -21.75 48.92
N SER A 92 82.06 -20.60 48.94
CA SER A 92 81.51 -19.34 48.43
C SER A 92 81.31 -19.39 46.91
N VAL A 93 82.27 -19.95 46.17
CA VAL A 93 82.14 -20.17 44.72
C VAL A 93 80.99 -21.13 44.41
N ALA A 94 80.85 -22.23 45.16
CA ALA A 94 79.73 -23.15 45.01
C ALA A 94 78.37 -22.46 45.25
N SER A 95 78.25 -21.69 46.32
CA SER A 95 77.03 -20.96 46.66
C SER A 95 76.67 -19.90 45.61
N LEU A 96 77.67 -19.19 45.10
CA LEU A 96 77.49 -18.23 44.01
C LEU A 96 77.06 -18.90 42.71
N SER A 97 77.65 -20.05 42.36
CA SER A 97 77.23 -20.87 41.22
C SER A 97 75.78 -21.32 41.35
N THR A 98 75.36 -21.83 42.52
CA THR A 98 73.98 -22.24 42.76
C THR A 98 72.99 -21.07 42.73
N SER A 99 73.36 -19.92 43.30
CA SER A 99 72.51 -18.73 43.29
C SER A 99 72.36 -18.17 41.87
N THR A 100 73.46 -18.12 41.11
CA THR A 100 73.47 -17.65 39.72
C THR A 100 72.67 -18.59 38.82
N SER A 101 72.82 -19.91 38.97
CA SER A 101 72.07 -20.89 38.18
C SER A 101 70.57 -20.83 38.48
N SER A 102 70.19 -20.66 39.76
CA SER A 102 68.79 -20.53 40.18
C SER A 102 68.16 -19.20 39.75
N GLY A 103 68.92 -18.10 39.81
CA GLY A 103 68.49 -16.80 39.30
C GLY A 103 68.30 -16.82 37.78
N LEU A 104 69.24 -17.42 37.06
CA LEU A 104 69.17 -17.58 35.61
C LEU A 104 68.02 -18.51 35.19
N SER A 105 67.78 -19.60 35.91
CA SER A 105 66.66 -20.50 35.61
C SER A 105 65.31 -19.80 35.81
N THR A 106 65.15 -19.04 36.91
CA THR A 106 63.95 -18.23 37.17
C THR A 106 63.72 -17.18 36.08
N ALA A 107 64.78 -16.46 35.69
CA ALA A 107 64.71 -15.48 34.60
C ALA A 107 64.33 -16.15 33.27
N THR A 108 64.93 -17.31 32.96
CA THR A 108 64.62 -18.10 31.76
C THR A 108 63.15 -18.52 31.75
N SER A 109 62.61 -19.01 32.87
CA SER A 109 61.20 -19.35 33.02
C SER A 109 60.28 -18.13 32.84
N GLY A 110 60.62 -16.99 33.45
CA GLY A 110 59.85 -15.74 33.29
C GLY A 110 59.80 -15.25 31.84
N ILE A 111 60.94 -15.31 31.14
CA ILE A 111 61.04 -14.98 29.71
C ILE A 111 60.21 -15.96 28.87
N ALA A 112 60.25 -17.25 29.18
CA ALA A 112 59.43 -18.25 28.48
C ALA A 112 57.93 -17.97 28.65
N SER A 113 57.46 -17.66 29.87
CA SER A 113 56.06 -17.28 30.12
C SER A 113 55.67 -16.00 29.38
N LEU A 114 56.53 -14.97 29.37
CA LEU A 114 56.27 -13.75 28.62
C LEU A 114 56.17 -14.02 27.10
N SER A 115 57.07 -14.84 26.56
CA SER A 115 57.04 -15.27 25.16
C SER A 115 55.72 -15.96 24.81
N THR A 116 55.25 -16.86 25.68
CA THR A 116 53.94 -17.50 25.48
C THR A 116 52.78 -16.50 25.54
N GLY A 117 52.80 -15.54 26.47
CA GLY A 117 51.76 -14.51 26.59
C GLY A 117 51.71 -13.56 25.39
N VAL A 118 52.88 -13.11 24.90
CA VAL A 118 53.01 -12.33 23.66
C VAL A 118 52.52 -13.15 22.46
N GLY A 119 52.85 -14.44 22.41
CA GLY A 119 52.32 -15.38 21.41
C GLY A 119 50.79 -15.40 21.40
N SER A 120 50.15 -15.64 22.54
CA SER A 120 48.68 -15.65 22.67
C SER A 120 48.05 -14.31 22.30
N LEU A 121 48.67 -13.19 22.69
CA LEU A 121 48.19 -11.85 22.32
C LEU A 121 48.29 -11.64 20.81
N SER A 122 49.40 -12.05 20.18
CA SER A 122 49.58 -11.95 18.73
C SER A 122 48.53 -12.74 17.95
N THR A 123 48.19 -13.95 18.43
CA THR A 123 47.12 -14.77 17.87
C THR A 123 45.76 -14.09 18.02
N SER A 124 45.44 -13.58 19.22
CA SER A 124 44.16 -12.91 19.50
C SER A 124 43.98 -11.63 18.65
N LEU A 125 45.05 -10.86 18.48
CA LEU A 125 45.06 -9.67 17.62
C LEU A 125 44.87 -10.05 16.15
N SER A 126 45.53 -11.11 15.68
CA SER A 126 45.35 -11.64 14.32
C SER A 126 43.89 -12.03 14.07
N THR A 127 43.27 -12.78 15.00
CA THR A 127 41.84 -13.12 14.92
C THR A 127 40.95 -11.88 14.89
N THR A 128 41.25 -10.88 15.72
CA THR A 128 40.50 -9.61 15.74
C THR A 128 40.57 -8.90 14.39
N ASN A 129 41.75 -8.83 13.77
CA ASN A 129 41.92 -8.24 12.44
C ASN A 129 41.08 -8.96 11.37
N VAL A 130 41.04 -10.30 11.39
CA VAL A 130 40.22 -11.09 10.46
C VAL A 130 38.72 -10.77 10.64
N ASN A 131 38.26 -10.64 11.89
CA ASN A 131 36.87 -10.30 12.18
C ASN A 131 36.51 -8.88 11.71
N VAL A 132 37.39 -7.90 11.91
CA VAL A 132 37.21 -6.53 11.42
C VAL A 132 37.13 -6.49 9.89
N ASN A 133 37.98 -7.23 9.19
CA ASN A 133 37.94 -7.33 7.72
C ASN A 133 36.63 -7.96 7.23
N SER A 134 36.15 -8.98 7.93
CA SER A 134 34.88 -9.65 7.62
C SER A 134 33.68 -8.71 7.83
N LEU A 135 33.70 -7.92 8.90
CA LEU A 135 32.68 -6.89 9.16
C LEU A 135 32.73 -5.78 8.11
N SER A 136 33.93 -5.29 7.77
CA SER A 136 34.13 -4.28 6.71
C SER A 136 33.53 -4.76 5.38
N THR A 137 33.78 -6.02 5.01
CA THR A 137 33.19 -6.63 3.82
C THR A 137 31.66 -6.65 3.90
N SER A 138 31.11 -7.03 5.06
CA SER A 138 29.66 -7.08 5.26
C SER A 138 29.00 -5.69 5.17
N VAL A 139 29.60 -4.66 5.78
CA VAL A 139 29.11 -3.27 5.72
C VAL A 139 29.17 -2.73 4.29
N ASN A 140 30.26 -2.99 3.57
CA ASN A 140 30.39 -2.59 2.17
C ASN A 140 29.31 -3.25 1.30
N ASN A 141 28.97 -4.51 1.55
CA ASN A 141 27.88 -5.17 0.84
C ASN A 141 26.53 -4.50 1.17
N ILE A 142 26.24 -4.20 2.44
CA ILE A 142 25.00 -3.50 2.83
C ILE A 142 24.86 -2.16 2.11
N TYR A 143 25.92 -1.37 2.04
CA TYR A 143 25.89 -0.05 1.41
C TYR A 143 25.76 -0.13 -0.12
N ASN A 144 26.49 -1.03 -0.78
CA ASN A 144 26.58 -1.05 -2.24
C ASN A 144 25.57 -1.97 -2.93
N THR A 145 25.13 -3.05 -2.28
CA THR A 145 24.24 -4.05 -2.89
C THR A 145 22.97 -4.31 -2.09
N GLY A 146 22.85 -3.72 -0.89
CA GLY A 146 21.68 -3.83 -0.05
C GLY A 146 21.67 -5.08 0.85
N THR A 147 20.53 -5.33 1.49
CA THR A 147 20.28 -6.53 2.32
C THR A 147 19.27 -7.44 1.63
N LYS A 148 19.07 -8.67 2.11
CA LYS A 148 18.27 -9.74 1.46
C LYS A 148 16.91 -9.31 0.87
N TYR A 149 16.26 -8.29 1.43
CA TYR A 149 14.94 -7.82 1.00
C TYR A 149 14.92 -6.34 0.61
N PHE A 150 16.05 -5.64 0.70
CA PHE A 150 16.16 -4.21 0.42
C PHE A 150 17.31 -3.97 -0.56
N HIS A 151 16.96 -3.81 -1.83
CA HIS A 151 17.91 -3.58 -2.93
C HIS A 151 17.48 -2.33 -3.72
N ALA A 152 18.45 -1.46 -4.00
CA ALA A 152 18.30 -0.37 -4.95
C ALA A 152 19.32 -0.57 -6.07
N ASN A 153 18.85 -0.62 -7.31
CA ASN A 153 19.74 -0.64 -8.48
C ASN A 153 19.74 0.75 -9.12
N SER A 154 20.61 1.64 -8.64
CA SER A 154 20.72 3.00 -9.14
C SER A 154 22.09 3.61 -8.86
N THR A 155 22.50 4.56 -9.70
CA THR A 155 23.65 5.44 -9.49
C THR A 155 23.26 6.89 -9.20
N ALA A 156 21.95 7.17 -9.14
CA ALA A 156 21.44 8.50 -8.87
C ALA A 156 21.56 8.86 -7.38
N ALA A 157 21.30 10.14 -7.05
CA ALA A 157 21.36 10.62 -5.67
C ALA A 157 20.44 9.83 -4.73
N ASP A 158 20.83 9.77 -3.46
CA ASP A 158 20.13 9.02 -2.42
C ASP A 158 18.72 9.59 -2.11
N ALA A 159 17.94 8.81 -1.39
CA ALA A 159 16.65 9.19 -0.84
C ALA A 159 16.79 10.29 0.23
N GLN A 160 15.82 11.19 0.31
CA GLN A 160 15.78 12.29 1.27
C GLN A 160 14.51 12.23 2.12
N ALA A 161 14.62 11.64 3.30
CA ALA A 161 13.59 11.70 4.35
C ALA A 161 13.89 12.87 5.28
N SER A 162 13.42 14.07 4.93
CA SER A 162 13.69 15.31 5.69
C SER A 162 12.54 15.75 6.60
N GLY A 163 11.33 15.23 6.38
CA GLY A 163 10.21 15.45 7.28
C GLY A 163 10.34 14.65 8.58
N GLN A 164 9.73 15.14 9.67
CA GLN A 164 9.63 14.38 10.91
C GLN A 164 8.94 13.03 10.65
N GLU A 165 9.51 11.92 11.12
CA GLU A 165 8.94 10.57 10.96
C GLU A 165 8.70 10.16 9.49
N ALA A 166 9.39 10.81 8.54
CA ALA A 166 9.25 10.53 7.13
C ALA A 166 10.04 9.29 6.69
N VAL A 167 9.59 8.65 5.61
CA VAL A 167 10.27 7.51 4.99
C VAL A 167 10.45 7.80 3.50
N ALA A 168 11.69 7.75 3.03
CA ALA A 168 12.03 7.89 1.62
C ALA A 168 12.78 6.63 1.15
N ILE A 169 12.30 5.99 0.07
CA ILE A 169 12.84 4.73 -0.46
C ILE A 169 13.07 4.87 -1.96
N GLY A 170 14.32 4.65 -2.39
CA GLY A 170 14.71 4.70 -3.80
C GLY A 170 15.37 6.02 -4.21
N PRO A 171 16.07 6.03 -5.36
CA PRO A 171 16.90 7.16 -5.75
C PRO A 171 16.09 8.44 -5.96
N GLN A 172 16.61 9.57 -5.51
CA GLN A 172 15.99 10.89 -5.66
C GLN A 172 14.58 11.01 -5.05
N SER A 173 14.14 10.02 -4.26
CA SER A 173 12.86 10.10 -3.55
C SER A 173 12.97 11.17 -2.46
N VAL A 174 11.91 11.96 -2.28
CA VAL A 174 11.87 13.07 -1.33
C VAL A 174 10.61 12.96 -0.48
N ALA A 175 10.78 12.68 0.81
CA ALA A 175 9.73 12.72 1.81
C ALA A 175 10.03 13.89 2.76
N SER A 176 9.44 15.07 2.49
CA SER A 176 9.74 16.32 3.21
C SER A 176 8.61 16.81 4.11
N GLY A 177 7.40 16.25 3.99
CA GLY A 177 6.32 16.50 4.95
C GLY A 177 6.47 15.66 6.22
N ALA A 178 5.92 16.12 7.35
CA ALA A 178 5.85 15.28 8.56
C ALA A 178 5.01 14.03 8.29
N ASN A 179 5.40 12.87 8.84
CA ASN A 179 4.73 11.58 8.64
C ASN A 179 4.55 11.17 7.16
N SER A 180 5.39 11.67 6.26
CA SER A 180 5.28 11.42 4.82
C SER A 180 5.99 10.14 4.38
N PHE A 181 5.52 9.55 3.29
CA PHE A 181 6.09 8.34 2.69
C PHE A 181 6.32 8.54 1.20
N ALA A 182 7.57 8.49 0.74
CA ALA A 182 7.94 8.54 -0.67
C ALA A 182 8.69 7.26 -1.07
N ALA A 183 8.19 6.53 -2.07
CA ALA A 183 8.83 5.31 -2.55
C ALA A 183 8.85 5.24 -4.08
N GLY A 184 10.05 5.15 -4.66
CA GLY A 184 10.26 5.10 -6.11
C GLY A 184 11.19 6.21 -6.60
N ASN A 185 11.76 6.01 -7.79
CA ASN A 185 12.69 6.97 -8.38
C ASN A 185 12.00 8.33 -8.60
N GLY A 186 12.49 9.37 -7.92
CA GLY A 186 11.95 10.72 -7.99
C GLY A 186 10.55 10.90 -7.38
N ALA A 187 10.06 9.96 -6.56
CA ALA A 187 8.80 10.12 -5.84
C ALA A 187 8.90 11.28 -4.83
N ARG A 188 7.90 12.15 -4.73
CA ARG A 188 7.91 13.35 -3.88
C ARG A 188 6.65 13.42 -3.02
N ALA A 189 6.78 13.15 -1.73
CA ALA A 189 5.76 13.37 -0.72
C ALA A 189 6.16 14.63 0.09
N THR A 190 5.68 15.80 -0.34
CA THR A 190 6.22 17.09 0.14
C THR A 190 5.37 17.78 1.21
N ALA A 191 4.22 17.21 1.55
CA ALA A 191 3.30 17.75 2.54
C ALA A 191 3.01 16.72 3.65
N ASP A 192 2.48 17.19 4.77
CA ASP A 192 2.28 16.37 5.96
C ASP A 192 1.29 15.23 5.71
N GLY A 193 1.65 14.02 6.15
CA GLY A 193 0.89 12.79 5.95
C GLY A 193 0.76 12.36 4.48
N ALA A 194 1.53 12.95 3.56
CA ALA A 194 1.46 12.64 2.15
C ALA A 194 2.12 11.29 1.81
N VAL A 195 1.57 10.59 0.83
CA VAL A 195 2.06 9.29 0.34
C VAL A 195 2.29 9.38 -1.16
N ALA A 196 3.53 9.22 -1.61
CA ALA A 196 3.91 9.19 -3.01
C ALA A 196 4.60 7.87 -3.35
N VAL A 197 4.00 7.05 -4.24
CA VAL A 197 4.55 5.74 -4.62
C VAL A 197 4.60 5.60 -6.13
N GLY A 198 5.78 5.37 -6.70
CA GLY A 198 5.99 5.19 -8.14
C GLY A 198 7.00 6.19 -8.73
N PHE A 199 7.38 5.98 -10.00
CA PHE A 199 8.32 6.86 -10.69
C PHE A 199 7.74 8.27 -10.85
N GLY A 200 8.37 9.29 -10.25
CA GLY A 200 7.92 10.68 -10.33
C GLY A 200 6.53 10.94 -9.77
N ALA A 201 6.00 10.07 -8.89
CA ALA A 201 4.74 10.32 -8.19
C ALA A 201 4.88 11.54 -7.27
N GLN A 202 3.86 12.41 -7.21
CA GLN A 202 3.91 13.69 -6.51
C GLN A 202 2.67 13.88 -5.63
N ALA A 203 2.85 13.74 -4.31
CA ALA A 203 1.83 14.04 -3.31
C ALA A 203 2.23 15.34 -2.59
N THR A 204 1.61 16.46 -3.00
CA THR A 204 2.06 17.82 -2.64
C THR A 204 1.11 18.58 -1.73
N GLY A 205 -0.09 18.05 -1.45
CA GLY A 205 -0.98 18.59 -0.42
C GLY A 205 -1.06 17.69 0.81
N ALA A 206 -1.53 18.25 1.93
CA ALA A 206 -1.67 17.50 3.18
C ALA A 206 -2.55 16.26 3.00
N ASN A 207 -2.13 15.14 3.58
CA ASN A 207 -2.78 13.83 3.50
C ASN A 207 -3.04 13.33 2.07
N ALA A 208 -2.32 13.86 1.07
CA ALA A 208 -2.50 13.46 -0.32
C ALA A 208 -1.92 12.07 -0.58
N ILE A 209 -2.56 11.32 -1.46
CA ILE A 209 -2.10 9.99 -1.89
C ILE A 209 -1.89 10.03 -3.40
N ALA A 210 -0.64 9.88 -3.85
CA ALA A 210 -0.26 9.76 -5.25
C ALA A 210 0.41 8.41 -5.49
N ILE A 211 -0.28 7.48 -6.15
CA ILE A 211 0.23 6.12 -6.41
C ILE A 211 0.18 5.85 -7.91
N GLY A 212 1.35 5.58 -8.51
CA GLY A 212 1.50 5.36 -9.93
C GLY A 212 2.52 6.30 -10.56
N THR A 213 3.08 5.90 -11.69
CA THR A 213 4.06 6.70 -12.43
C THR A 213 3.46 8.06 -12.81
N GLY A 214 4.08 9.15 -12.37
CA GLY A 214 3.64 10.52 -12.66
C GLY A 214 2.29 10.92 -12.05
N ALA A 215 1.74 10.14 -11.11
CA ALA A 215 0.52 10.50 -10.39
C ALA A 215 0.72 11.83 -9.64
N LEU A 216 -0.27 12.71 -9.64
CA LEU A 216 -0.22 14.03 -8.99
C LEU A 216 -1.44 14.25 -8.10
N ALA A 217 -1.20 14.40 -6.80
CA ALA A 217 -2.22 14.64 -5.79
C ALA A 217 -1.94 15.92 -4.98
N THR A 218 -2.82 16.92 -5.07
CA THR A 218 -2.78 18.18 -4.29
C THR A 218 -3.92 18.23 -3.25
N GLY A 219 -3.73 17.54 -2.12
CA GLY A 219 -4.73 17.44 -1.04
C GLY A 219 -5.92 16.57 -1.42
N SER A 220 -5.62 15.39 -1.99
CA SER A 220 -6.53 14.56 -2.78
C SER A 220 -5.97 13.15 -2.92
N GLN A 221 -6.64 12.29 -3.69
CA GLN A 221 -6.17 10.93 -3.99
C GLN A 221 -6.06 10.73 -5.51
N ALA A 222 -4.88 10.41 -6.01
CA ALA A 222 -4.59 10.08 -7.40
C ALA A 222 -3.90 8.72 -7.48
N ILE A 223 -4.58 7.72 -8.04
CA ILE A 223 -4.12 6.34 -8.13
C ILE A 223 -4.22 5.88 -9.58
N GLY A 224 -3.08 5.61 -10.21
CA GLY A 224 -2.94 5.29 -11.62
C GLY A 224 -1.84 6.11 -12.29
N VAL A 225 -1.32 5.62 -13.41
CA VAL A 225 -0.29 6.31 -14.20
C VAL A 225 -0.82 7.65 -14.70
N ASN A 226 -0.09 8.74 -14.44
CA ASN A 226 -0.48 10.11 -14.80
C ASN A 226 -1.88 10.52 -14.30
N SER A 227 -2.40 9.87 -13.26
CA SER A 227 -3.65 10.27 -12.62
C SER A 227 -3.47 11.62 -11.91
N ARG A 228 -4.51 12.45 -11.89
CA ARG A 228 -4.46 13.80 -11.32
C ARG A 228 -5.69 14.09 -10.50
N ALA A 229 -5.49 14.56 -9.27
CA ALA A 229 -6.58 15.02 -8.42
C ALA A 229 -6.10 16.17 -7.54
N GLY A 230 -6.98 17.14 -7.28
CA GLY A 230 -6.74 18.23 -6.36
C GLY A 230 -7.99 18.67 -5.63
N GLY A 231 -7.83 19.50 -4.60
CA GLY A 231 -8.95 20.12 -3.88
C GLY A 231 -9.94 19.11 -3.30
N GLY A 232 -9.44 18.01 -2.70
CA GLY A 232 -10.27 16.93 -2.14
C GLY A 232 -10.85 15.96 -3.17
N GLY A 233 -10.40 16.00 -4.42
CA GLY A 233 -10.84 15.06 -5.46
C GLY A 233 -10.26 13.64 -5.35
N VAL A 234 -10.80 12.73 -6.14
CA VAL A 234 -10.36 11.33 -6.28
C VAL A 234 -10.22 10.98 -7.75
N ALA A 235 -9.03 10.59 -8.18
CA ALA A 235 -8.75 10.04 -9.50
C ALA A 235 -8.26 8.60 -9.38
N LEU A 236 -9.00 7.64 -9.94
CA LEU A 236 -8.67 6.22 -9.92
C LEU A 236 -8.66 5.66 -11.35
N GLY A 237 -7.49 5.29 -11.84
CA GLY A 237 -7.25 4.81 -13.21
C GLY A 237 -6.17 5.61 -13.91
N ASP A 238 -5.49 4.98 -14.88
CA ASP A 238 -4.46 5.68 -15.64
C ASP A 238 -5.09 6.84 -16.44
N ASN A 239 -4.40 7.98 -16.46
CA ASN A 239 -4.86 9.22 -17.07
C ASN A 239 -6.19 9.76 -16.53
N ALA A 240 -6.73 9.23 -15.42
CA ALA A 240 -7.90 9.81 -14.77
C ALA A 240 -7.57 11.21 -14.24
N ASP A 241 -8.44 12.18 -14.51
CA ASP A 241 -8.27 13.59 -14.13
C ASP A 241 -9.51 14.09 -13.39
N ALA A 242 -9.41 14.15 -12.07
CA ALA A 242 -10.45 14.68 -11.20
C ALA A 242 -10.42 16.22 -11.09
N GLY A 243 -9.51 16.88 -11.82
CA GLY A 243 -9.30 18.33 -11.77
C GLY A 243 -8.55 18.82 -10.53
N GLY A 244 -8.42 20.13 -10.40
CA GLY A 244 -7.89 20.78 -9.19
C GLY A 244 -6.36 20.78 -9.07
N THR A 245 -5.63 20.35 -10.11
CA THR A 245 -4.16 20.40 -10.16
C THR A 245 -3.67 21.33 -11.27
N ALA A 246 -2.42 21.79 -11.19
CA ALA A 246 -1.80 22.60 -12.25
C ALA A 246 -1.65 21.88 -13.60
N LEU A 247 -1.71 20.54 -13.62
CA LEU A 247 -1.61 19.73 -14.86
C LEU A 247 -2.98 19.19 -15.31
N SER A 248 -4.04 19.48 -14.57
CA SER A 248 -5.39 19.04 -14.90
C SER A 248 -5.99 19.87 -16.04
N GLN A 249 -6.89 19.27 -16.82
CA GLN A 249 -7.68 19.99 -17.84
C GLN A 249 -8.58 21.05 -17.20
N ALA A 250 -9.12 20.77 -16.01
CA ALA A 250 -9.86 21.72 -15.19
C ALA A 250 -9.09 22.04 -13.91
N GLN A 251 -8.35 23.14 -13.91
CA GLN A 251 -7.44 23.51 -12.81
C GLN A 251 -8.16 24.08 -11.57
N ASN A 252 -9.30 24.74 -11.77
CA ASN A 252 -10.00 25.49 -10.71
C ASN A 252 -11.28 24.79 -10.26
N ILE A 253 -11.23 23.47 -10.06
CA ILE A 253 -12.35 22.70 -9.53
C ILE A 253 -11.94 21.92 -8.28
N SER A 254 -12.91 21.62 -7.43
CA SER A 254 -12.71 20.86 -6.18
C SER A 254 -13.67 19.67 -6.12
N LYS A 255 -13.31 18.66 -5.32
CA LYS A 255 -14.16 17.49 -5.03
C LYS A 255 -14.63 16.72 -6.28
N GLY A 256 -13.83 16.72 -7.35
CA GLY A 256 -14.11 15.88 -8.52
C GLY A 256 -13.84 14.41 -8.22
N THR A 257 -14.62 13.50 -8.80
CA THR A 257 -14.39 12.05 -8.70
C THR A 257 -14.27 11.45 -10.10
N ALA A 258 -13.09 11.06 -10.52
CA ALA A 258 -12.81 10.39 -11.79
C ALA A 258 -12.45 8.93 -11.53
N ILE A 259 -13.26 7.98 -12.01
CA ILE A 259 -13.02 6.55 -11.85
C ILE A 259 -13.05 5.89 -13.23
N GLY A 260 -11.89 5.46 -13.71
CA GLY A 260 -11.71 4.81 -15.00
C GLY A 260 -10.55 5.41 -15.79
N PHE A 261 -9.99 4.62 -16.71
CA PHE A 261 -8.94 5.07 -17.62
C PHE A 261 -9.38 6.34 -18.38
N GLY A 262 -8.62 7.43 -18.27
CA GLY A 262 -8.94 8.68 -18.95
C GLY A 262 -10.29 9.31 -18.58
N ALA A 263 -10.89 8.96 -17.43
CA ALA A 263 -12.08 9.63 -16.94
C ALA A 263 -11.75 11.07 -16.52
N ILE A 264 -12.57 12.06 -16.90
CA ILE A 264 -12.27 13.48 -16.72
C ILE A 264 -13.44 14.19 -16.03
N VAL A 265 -13.14 14.96 -14.99
CA VAL A 265 -14.11 15.87 -14.35
C VAL A 265 -13.75 17.31 -14.70
N GLN A 266 -14.72 18.08 -15.19
CA GLN A 266 -14.52 19.47 -15.58
C GLN A 266 -15.31 20.46 -14.71
N GLN A 267 -16.12 19.96 -13.78
CA GLN A 267 -16.96 20.77 -12.89
C GLN A 267 -16.78 20.35 -11.44
N SER A 268 -16.78 21.31 -10.52
CA SER A 268 -16.60 21.03 -9.09
C SER A 268 -17.72 20.10 -8.58
N GLY A 269 -17.35 19.04 -7.84
CA GLY A 269 -18.29 18.04 -7.35
C GLY A 269 -18.77 17.03 -8.39
N GLY A 270 -18.30 17.09 -9.64
CA GLY A 270 -18.70 16.18 -10.70
C GLY A 270 -18.12 14.78 -10.53
N VAL A 271 -18.80 13.78 -11.08
CA VAL A 271 -18.37 12.38 -11.02
C VAL A 271 -18.29 11.81 -12.44
N ALA A 272 -17.12 11.40 -12.89
CA ALA A 272 -16.93 10.68 -14.15
C ALA A 272 -16.69 9.19 -13.86
N LEU A 273 -17.60 8.32 -14.29
CA LEU A 273 -17.60 6.90 -13.96
C LEU A 273 -17.50 6.02 -15.23
N GLY A 274 -16.35 5.37 -15.36
CA GLY A 274 -16.00 4.50 -16.48
C GLY A 274 -14.98 5.15 -17.42
N SER A 275 -14.26 4.31 -18.17
CA SER A 275 -13.20 4.74 -19.11
C SER A 275 -13.69 5.82 -20.09
N GLY A 276 -12.94 6.91 -20.23
CA GLY A 276 -13.25 8.02 -21.14
C GLY A 276 -14.53 8.81 -20.80
N SER A 277 -15.12 8.62 -19.63
CA SER A 277 -16.30 9.41 -19.23
C SER A 277 -15.91 10.84 -18.90
N VAL A 278 -16.76 11.80 -19.23
CA VAL A 278 -16.51 13.22 -19.02
C VAL A 278 -17.67 13.85 -18.24
N ALA A 279 -17.40 14.35 -17.04
CA ALA A 279 -18.36 15.08 -16.21
C ALA A 279 -18.20 16.59 -16.43
N SER A 280 -18.87 17.13 -17.46
CA SER A 280 -18.79 18.54 -17.88
C SER A 280 -20.00 19.40 -17.51
N THR A 281 -21.08 18.78 -17.02
CA THR A 281 -22.34 19.47 -16.69
C THR A 281 -22.30 19.99 -15.25
N ALA A 282 -22.46 21.30 -15.08
CA ALA A 282 -22.44 21.97 -13.77
C ALA A 282 -23.75 21.76 -13.00
N ALA A 283 -23.78 22.23 -11.74
CA ALA A 283 -25.02 22.35 -10.98
C ALA A 283 -25.97 23.38 -11.60
N GLY A 284 -27.26 23.32 -11.24
CA GLY A 284 -28.28 24.27 -11.65
C GLY A 284 -28.88 23.99 -13.03
N VAL A 285 -28.55 22.86 -13.66
CA VAL A 285 -29.15 22.46 -14.92
C VAL A 285 -30.58 21.98 -14.67
N ALA A 286 -31.53 22.70 -15.26
CA ALA A 286 -32.95 22.40 -15.17
C ALA A 286 -33.31 21.18 -16.01
N GLY A 287 -34.21 20.34 -15.47
CA GLY A 287 -34.79 19.22 -16.21
C GLY A 287 -35.67 19.68 -17.36
N TYR A 288 -35.88 18.80 -18.34
CA TYR A 288 -36.81 19.06 -19.44
C TYR A 288 -38.25 19.16 -18.93
N VAL A 289 -38.92 20.27 -19.21
CA VAL A 289 -40.35 20.49 -18.90
C VAL A 289 -41.13 20.48 -20.22
N PRO A 290 -42.03 19.52 -20.44
CA PRO A 290 -42.88 19.51 -21.63
C PRO A 290 -43.75 20.77 -21.72
N GLY A 291 -43.97 21.29 -22.93
CA GLY A 291 -44.80 22.49 -23.13
C GLY A 291 -46.26 22.33 -22.70
N SER A 292 -46.75 21.10 -22.58
CA SER A 292 -48.10 20.76 -22.10
C SER A 292 -48.18 20.54 -20.59
N ALA A 293 -47.07 20.67 -19.85
CA ALA A 293 -47.05 20.42 -18.41
C ALA A 293 -47.88 21.47 -17.64
N THR A 294 -48.66 20.99 -16.67
CA THR A 294 -49.35 21.85 -15.70
C THR A 294 -48.35 22.59 -14.80
N ALA A 295 -48.80 23.65 -14.14
CA ALA A 295 -47.97 24.41 -13.20
C ALA A 295 -47.38 23.53 -12.09
N GLN A 296 -48.18 22.58 -11.59
CA GLN A 296 -47.79 21.63 -10.55
C GLN A 296 -46.73 20.64 -11.05
N GLN A 297 -46.89 20.09 -12.25
CA GLN A 297 -45.89 19.18 -12.86
C GLN A 297 -44.57 19.92 -13.14
N ALA A 298 -44.65 21.12 -13.69
CA ALA A 298 -43.48 21.94 -13.92
C ALA A 298 -42.77 22.32 -12.61
N ALA A 299 -43.52 22.54 -11.52
CA ALA A 299 -42.95 22.76 -10.19
C ALA A 299 -42.24 21.51 -9.64
N ALA A 300 -42.83 20.33 -9.79
CA ALA A 300 -42.20 19.06 -9.37
C ALA A 300 -40.87 18.81 -10.11
N ILE A 301 -40.84 19.03 -11.43
CA ILE A 301 -39.60 18.90 -12.23
C ILE A 301 -38.55 19.93 -11.80
N ARG A 302 -38.96 21.19 -11.57
CA ARG A 302 -38.03 22.23 -11.12
C ARG A 302 -37.50 21.98 -9.70
N ALA A 303 -38.27 21.33 -8.85
CA ALA A 303 -37.85 20.99 -7.49
C ALA A 303 -36.67 20.00 -7.46
N THR A 304 -36.45 19.23 -8.54
CA THR A 304 -35.33 18.28 -8.67
C THR A 304 -34.19 18.81 -9.55
N THR A 305 -34.14 20.13 -9.80
CA THR A 305 -33.02 20.78 -10.50
C THR A 305 -31.70 20.44 -9.79
N SER A 306 -30.69 20.07 -10.58
CA SER A 306 -29.40 19.61 -10.04
C SER A 306 -28.77 20.63 -9.08
N THR A 307 -28.35 20.17 -7.90
CA THR A 307 -27.66 21.01 -6.90
C THR A 307 -26.15 20.85 -6.94
N GLN A 308 -25.67 19.79 -7.60
CA GLN A 308 -24.27 19.44 -7.78
C GLN A 308 -24.01 19.15 -9.27
N ALA A 309 -22.74 19.16 -9.67
CA ALA A 309 -22.35 18.75 -11.02
C ALA A 309 -22.72 17.27 -11.29
N ALA A 310 -22.87 16.93 -12.56
CA ALA A 310 -23.43 15.65 -12.96
C ALA A 310 -22.54 14.44 -12.63
N VAL A 311 -23.20 13.31 -12.42
CA VAL A 311 -22.58 11.98 -12.57
C VAL A 311 -22.66 11.59 -14.05
N SER A 312 -21.52 11.53 -14.71
CA SER A 312 -21.40 11.12 -16.11
C SER A 312 -20.89 9.69 -16.21
N VAL A 313 -21.57 8.88 -17.03
CA VAL A 313 -21.19 7.49 -17.35
C VAL A 313 -20.68 7.35 -18.79
N GLY A 314 -20.36 8.45 -19.46
CA GLY A 314 -19.90 8.47 -20.85
C GLY A 314 -19.43 9.85 -21.29
N ASP A 315 -19.37 10.06 -22.59
CA ASP A 315 -19.06 11.35 -23.19
C ASP A 315 -19.84 11.50 -24.51
N ALA A 316 -20.97 12.20 -24.44
CA ALA A 316 -21.83 12.44 -25.59
C ALA A 316 -21.13 13.24 -26.69
N ALA A 317 -20.19 14.14 -26.32
CA ALA A 317 -19.44 14.92 -27.30
C ALA A 317 -18.53 14.03 -28.17
N SER A 318 -18.08 12.91 -27.61
CA SER A 318 -17.29 11.88 -28.31
C SER A 318 -18.11 10.65 -28.73
N GLY A 319 -19.44 10.70 -28.63
CA GLY A 319 -20.32 9.59 -29.00
C GLY A 319 -20.20 8.35 -28.10
N GLN A 320 -19.68 8.48 -26.88
CA GLN A 320 -19.55 7.38 -25.93
C GLN A 320 -20.73 7.35 -24.96
N TYR A 321 -21.48 6.25 -24.95
CA TYR A 321 -22.65 6.06 -24.11
C TYR A 321 -22.56 4.73 -23.38
N ARG A 322 -23.15 4.67 -22.18
CA ARG A 322 -23.30 3.43 -21.41
C ARG A 322 -24.74 3.24 -21.00
N GLN A 323 -25.21 2.00 -21.10
CA GLN A 323 -26.43 1.61 -20.42
C GLN A 323 -26.17 1.54 -18.91
N ILE A 324 -27.13 1.99 -18.12
CA ILE A 324 -27.18 1.75 -16.67
C ILE A 324 -28.14 0.57 -16.46
N THR A 325 -27.61 -0.58 -16.05
CA THR A 325 -28.37 -1.82 -15.91
C THR A 325 -28.64 -2.13 -14.43
N GLY A 326 -29.61 -3.01 -14.16
CA GLY A 326 -29.98 -3.35 -12.77
C GLY A 326 -30.73 -2.25 -12.02
N VAL A 327 -31.34 -1.29 -12.73
CA VAL A 327 -32.09 -0.17 -12.13
C VAL A 327 -33.48 -0.63 -11.72
N ALA A 328 -33.74 -0.62 -10.40
CA ALA A 328 -35.07 -0.86 -9.84
C ALA A 328 -36.08 0.22 -10.27
N ALA A 329 -37.38 -0.05 -10.10
CA ALA A 329 -38.40 0.94 -10.43
C ALA A 329 -38.34 2.13 -9.46
N GLY A 330 -38.29 3.35 -9.99
CA GLY A 330 -38.30 4.58 -9.21
C GLY A 330 -39.63 4.82 -8.50
N THR A 331 -39.58 5.47 -7.35
CA THR A 331 -40.73 5.71 -6.47
C THR A 331 -40.95 7.19 -6.16
N ALA A 332 -39.87 7.95 -5.96
CA ALA A 332 -39.90 9.40 -5.76
C ALA A 332 -39.62 10.16 -7.07
N ASP A 333 -39.95 11.45 -7.10
CA ASP A 333 -39.77 12.32 -8.28
C ASP A 333 -38.30 12.46 -8.74
N SER A 334 -37.34 12.17 -7.86
CA SER A 334 -35.90 12.20 -8.15
C SER A 334 -35.29 10.84 -8.48
N ASP A 335 -36.08 9.76 -8.46
CA ASP A 335 -35.57 8.43 -8.77
C ASP A 335 -35.42 8.23 -10.28
N ALA A 336 -34.40 7.47 -10.69
CA ALA A 336 -34.25 7.07 -12.08
C ALA A 336 -35.43 6.18 -12.51
N THR A 337 -36.05 6.52 -13.65
CA THR A 337 -37.10 5.68 -14.25
C THR A 337 -36.46 4.57 -15.06
N ASN A 338 -36.86 3.31 -14.85
CA ASN A 338 -36.39 2.20 -15.67
C ASN A 338 -37.28 1.97 -16.90
N VAL A 339 -36.81 1.13 -17.83
CA VAL A 339 -37.52 0.84 -19.09
C VAL A 339 -38.88 0.17 -18.85
N ALA A 340 -39.06 -0.59 -17.76
CA ALA A 340 -40.33 -1.23 -17.45
C ALA A 340 -41.41 -0.22 -17.05
N GLN A 341 -41.08 0.80 -16.25
CA GLN A 341 -42.01 1.89 -15.90
C GLN A 341 -42.42 2.71 -17.13
N LEU A 342 -41.47 3.01 -18.01
CA LEU A 342 -41.76 3.73 -19.25
C LEU A 342 -42.69 2.92 -20.15
N ARG A 343 -42.43 1.62 -20.33
CA ARG A 343 -43.32 0.73 -21.11
C ARG A 343 -44.70 0.59 -20.47
N ALA A 344 -44.77 0.45 -19.14
CA ALA A 344 -46.05 0.37 -18.43
C ALA A 344 -46.88 1.65 -18.63
N THR A 345 -46.23 2.82 -18.59
CA THR A 345 -46.88 4.12 -18.85
C THR A 345 -47.32 4.22 -20.31
N ALA A 346 -46.47 3.86 -21.27
CA ALA A 346 -46.83 3.86 -22.69
C ALA A 346 -48.03 2.94 -22.98
N ASN A 347 -48.05 1.74 -22.38
CA ASN A 347 -49.15 0.80 -22.49
C ASN A 347 -50.43 1.31 -21.81
N ALA A 348 -50.32 2.00 -20.67
CA ALA A 348 -51.46 2.62 -20.01
C ALA A 348 -52.08 3.73 -20.86
N VAL A 349 -51.25 4.56 -21.51
CA VAL A 349 -51.71 5.58 -22.48
C VAL A 349 -52.34 4.92 -23.71
N ALA A 350 -51.79 3.79 -24.18
CA ALA A 350 -52.37 2.97 -25.25
C ALA A 350 -53.72 2.33 -24.89
N ALA A 351 -53.91 1.91 -23.64
CA ALA A 351 -55.12 1.25 -23.19
C ALA A 351 -56.23 2.23 -22.79
N GLY A 352 -55.89 3.38 -22.20
CA GLY A 352 -56.85 4.33 -21.66
C GLY A 352 -57.18 5.53 -22.56
N GLY A 353 -56.35 5.79 -23.59
CA GLY A 353 -56.53 6.93 -24.49
C GLY A 353 -57.42 6.61 -25.70
N VAL A 354 -58.23 7.58 -26.12
CA VAL A 354 -58.75 7.60 -27.49
C VAL A 354 -57.58 7.96 -28.40
N GLN A 355 -57.13 7.01 -29.23
CA GLN A 355 -55.98 7.21 -30.10
C GLN A 355 -56.40 7.30 -31.57
N TYR A 356 -55.69 8.14 -32.31
CA TYR A 356 -55.70 8.09 -33.76
C TYR A 356 -55.09 6.76 -34.23
N ALA A 357 -55.58 6.24 -35.35
CA ALA A 357 -54.99 5.05 -35.95
C ALA A 357 -53.53 5.30 -36.34
N THR A 358 -52.72 4.25 -36.38
CA THR A 358 -51.32 4.33 -36.83
C THR A 358 -51.23 3.74 -38.23
N ASN A 359 -50.54 4.44 -39.14
CA ASN A 359 -50.24 3.94 -40.47
C ASN A 359 -49.17 2.84 -40.41
N PRO A 360 -49.00 2.00 -41.46
CA PRO A 360 -47.99 0.94 -41.49
C PRO A 360 -46.54 1.42 -41.31
N ASP A 361 -46.26 2.68 -41.61
CA ASP A 361 -44.96 3.33 -41.45
C ASP A 361 -44.71 3.89 -40.04
N GLY A 362 -45.68 3.73 -39.13
CA GLY A 362 -45.61 4.27 -37.76
C GLY A 362 -46.08 5.71 -37.61
N SER A 363 -46.49 6.38 -38.69
CA SER A 363 -47.06 7.74 -38.62
C SER A 363 -48.50 7.75 -38.11
N VAL A 364 -48.92 8.88 -37.52
CA VAL A 364 -50.27 9.05 -36.98
C VAL A 364 -51.26 9.35 -38.11
N ASN A 365 -52.37 8.60 -38.15
CA ASN A 365 -53.46 8.79 -39.10
C ASN A 365 -54.60 9.60 -38.47
N TYR A 366 -54.59 10.91 -38.72
CA TYR A 366 -55.62 11.83 -38.21
C TYR A 366 -57.01 11.64 -38.84
N ASN A 367 -57.13 10.85 -39.92
CA ASN A 367 -58.41 10.60 -40.58
C ASN A 367 -59.22 9.49 -39.88
N GLN A 368 -58.63 8.77 -38.93
CA GLN A 368 -59.30 7.68 -38.22
C GLN A 368 -58.98 7.71 -36.73
N VAL A 369 -60.05 7.64 -35.93
CA VAL A 369 -59.99 7.38 -34.49
C VAL A 369 -60.62 6.02 -34.23
N THR A 370 -59.88 5.12 -33.61
CA THR A 370 -60.38 3.78 -33.26
C THR A 370 -60.71 3.74 -31.78
N LEU A 371 -62.00 3.55 -31.46
CA LEU A 371 -62.48 3.51 -30.08
C LEU A 371 -62.51 2.08 -29.54
N GLY A 372 -62.30 1.93 -28.23
CA GLY A 372 -62.40 0.65 -27.54
C GLY A 372 -61.25 -0.33 -27.80
N ASN A 373 -60.31 -0.01 -28.70
CA ASN A 373 -59.04 -0.70 -28.94
C ASN A 373 -59.14 -2.25 -28.97
N GLY A 374 -60.19 -2.79 -29.60
CA GLY A 374 -60.48 -4.23 -29.65
C GLY A 374 -61.00 -4.87 -28.35
N GLN A 375 -61.06 -4.12 -27.25
CA GLN A 375 -61.59 -4.54 -25.95
C GLN A 375 -63.10 -4.29 -25.80
N ALA A 376 -63.73 -3.56 -26.73
CA ALA A 376 -65.17 -3.29 -26.76
C ALA A 376 -65.79 -3.81 -28.08
N PRO A 377 -66.09 -5.12 -28.18
CA PRO A 377 -66.62 -5.73 -29.41
C PRO A 377 -67.96 -5.14 -29.87
N GLY A 378 -68.75 -4.60 -28.93
CA GLY A 378 -70.02 -3.92 -29.20
C GLY A 378 -69.89 -2.43 -29.57
N GLY A 379 -68.66 -1.94 -29.75
CA GLY A 379 -68.38 -0.51 -29.96
C GLY A 379 -68.28 0.26 -28.64
N THR A 380 -67.85 1.53 -28.74
CA THR A 380 -67.70 2.42 -27.58
C THR A 380 -68.80 3.48 -27.57
N ARG A 381 -69.56 3.58 -26.47
CA ARG A 381 -70.56 4.64 -26.31
C ARG A 381 -69.87 5.98 -26.06
N ILE A 382 -70.09 6.94 -26.95
CA ILE A 382 -69.69 8.33 -26.76
C ILE A 382 -70.85 9.06 -26.08
N SER A 383 -70.63 9.59 -24.88
CA SER A 383 -71.64 10.32 -24.11
C SER A 383 -71.24 11.80 -23.98
N ASN A 384 -72.18 12.66 -23.56
CA ASN A 384 -71.99 14.11 -23.49
C ASN A 384 -71.63 14.77 -24.83
N VAL A 385 -72.15 14.22 -25.94
CA VAL A 385 -72.05 14.83 -27.27
C VAL A 385 -73.10 15.94 -27.37
N ALA A 386 -72.65 17.19 -27.41
CA ALA A 386 -73.51 18.35 -27.66
C ALA A 386 -74.21 18.24 -29.02
N PRO A 387 -75.37 18.90 -29.24
CA PRO A 387 -75.99 18.92 -30.56
C PRO A 387 -75.03 19.49 -31.61
N GLY A 388 -74.82 18.79 -32.72
CA GLY A 388 -73.97 19.27 -33.80
C GLY A 388 -74.56 20.52 -34.45
N VAL A 389 -73.70 21.51 -34.73
CA VAL A 389 -74.08 22.80 -35.32
C VAL A 389 -73.45 22.95 -36.71
N LEU A 390 -72.20 22.54 -36.87
CA LEU A 390 -71.49 22.54 -38.15
C LEU A 390 -71.73 21.25 -38.95
N PRO A 391 -71.55 21.28 -40.29
CA PRO A 391 -71.76 20.10 -41.13
C PRO A 391 -70.89 18.88 -40.79
N THR A 392 -69.76 19.09 -40.12
CA THR A 392 -68.79 18.05 -39.73
C THR A 392 -68.90 17.64 -38.26
N ASP A 393 -69.87 18.19 -37.51
CA ASP A 393 -70.08 17.81 -36.12
C ASP A 393 -70.79 16.45 -36.03
N ALA A 394 -70.52 15.72 -34.95
CA ALA A 394 -71.26 14.51 -34.65
C ALA A 394 -72.71 14.83 -34.25
N VAL A 395 -73.66 14.04 -34.77
CA VAL A 395 -75.08 14.14 -34.40
C VAL A 395 -75.33 13.37 -33.11
N ASN A 396 -76.04 13.97 -32.16
CA ASN A 396 -76.44 13.28 -30.93
C ASN A 396 -77.84 12.65 -31.05
N LEU A 397 -78.19 11.79 -30.08
CA LEU A 397 -79.47 11.06 -30.11
C LEU A 397 -80.70 11.99 -30.04
N ASN A 398 -80.59 13.14 -29.38
CA ASN A 398 -81.70 14.10 -29.33
C ASN A 398 -82.02 14.68 -30.71
N GLN A 399 -80.99 15.03 -31.49
CA GLN A 399 -81.16 15.49 -32.87
C GLN A 399 -81.76 14.39 -33.75
N LEU A 400 -81.31 13.14 -33.62
CA LEU A 400 -81.88 12.01 -34.36
C LEU A 400 -83.34 11.75 -33.98
N ASN A 401 -83.69 11.84 -32.69
CA ASN A 401 -85.07 11.69 -32.22
C ASN A 401 -85.98 12.81 -32.75
N GLN A 402 -85.47 14.05 -32.86
CA GLN A 402 -86.21 15.15 -33.48
C GLN A 402 -86.50 14.86 -34.96
N VAL A 403 -85.51 14.38 -35.72
CA VAL A 403 -85.71 13.96 -37.11
C VAL A 403 -86.69 12.79 -37.21
N GLN A 404 -86.58 11.79 -36.34
CA GLN A 404 -87.51 10.65 -36.31
C GLN A 404 -88.96 11.10 -36.03
N GLY A 405 -89.15 12.08 -35.14
CA GLY A 405 -90.44 12.71 -34.89
C GLY A 405 -90.98 13.41 -36.14
N GLN A 406 -90.16 14.23 -36.81
CA GLN A 406 -90.53 14.90 -38.06
C GLN A 406 -90.91 13.90 -39.16
N VAL A 407 -90.16 12.80 -39.32
CA VAL A 407 -90.48 11.75 -40.30
C VAL A 407 -91.78 11.03 -39.94
N GLY A 408 -92.01 10.77 -38.65
CA GLY A 408 -93.27 10.22 -38.16
C GLY A 408 -94.47 11.12 -38.47
N ASP A 409 -94.29 12.43 -38.32
CA ASP A 409 -95.30 13.43 -38.67
C ASP A 409 -95.56 13.48 -40.18
N VAL A 410 -94.51 13.44 -41.01
CA VAL A 410 -94.65 13.36 -42.47
C VAL A 410 -95.37 12.07 -42.88
N ALA A 411 -95.01 10.93 -42.30
CA ALA A 411 -95.67 9.65 -42.56
C ALA A 411 -97.15 9.70 -42.16
N ARG A 412 -97.45 10.29 -40.99
CA ARG A 412 -98.83 10.53 -40.55
C ARG A 412 -99.59 11.37 -41.56
N ILE A 413 -99.04 12.51 -42.00
CA ILE A 413 -99.70 13.39 -42.98
C ILE A 413 -99.93 12.66 -44.31
N ALA A 414 -98.92 11.95 -44.81
CA ALA A 414 -99.01 11.22 -46.09
C ALA A 414 -100.05 10.06 -46.04
N TYR A 415 -100.04 9.26 -44.97
CA TYR A 415 -101.02 8.18 -44.80
C TYR A 415 -102.43 8.71 -44.54
N SER A 416 -102.55 9.81 -43.80
CA SER A 416 -103.80 10.55 -43.65
C SER A 416 -104.32 11.06 -44.99
N GLY A 417 -103.46 11.64 -45.83
CA GLY A 417 -103.78 12.08 -47.19
C GLY A 417 -104.29 10.94 -48.07
N THR A 418 -103.66 9.77 -47.97
CA THR A 418 -104.08 8.57 -48.71
C THR A 418 -105.43 8.03 -48.23
N ALA A 419 -105.65 7.97 -46.91
CA ALA A 419 -106.94 7.59 -46.34
C ALA A 419 -108.05 8.57 -46.74
N MET A 420 -107.73 9.88 -46.75
CA MET A 420 -108.63 10.94 -47.21
C MET A 420 -109.00 10.80 -48.68
N ALA A 421 -108.04 10.45 -49.54
CA ALA A 421 -108.29 10.16 -50.95
C ALA A 421 -109.17 8.92 -51.16
N PHE A 422 -108.94 7.84 -50.38
CA PHE A 422 -109.84 6.68 -50.39
C PHE A 422 -111.26 7.05 -49.93
N ALA A 423 -111.39 7.89 -48.90
CA ALA A 423 -112.68 8.35 -48.42
C ALA A 423 -113.42 9.14 -49.52
N MET A 424 -112.74 10.04 -50.23
CA MET A 424 -113.33 10.82 -51.32
C MET A 424 -113.68 9.96 -52.54
N SER A 425 -112.85 8.98 -52.91
CA SER A 425 -113.16 8.04 -53.99
C SER A 425 -114.36 7.13 -53.61
N GLY A 426 -114.46 6.76 -52.34
CA GLY A 426 -115.51 5.92 -51.80
C GLY A 426 -116.86 6.62 -51.55
N THR A 427 -117.00 7.92 -51.84
CA THR A 427 -118.31 8.60 -51.74
C THR A 427 -119.20 8.10 -52.88
N TYR A 428 -120.02 7.09 -52.59
CA TYR A 428 -120.96 6.55 -53.56
C TYR A 428 -122.08 7.57 -53.80
N LEU A 429 -122.19 8.06 -55.04
CA LEU A 429 -123.15 9.08 -55.43
C LEU A 429 -124.17 8.45 -56.38
N PRO A 430 -125.48 8.58 -56.12
CA PRO A 430 -126.50 8.11 -57.05
C PRO A 430 -126.40 8.86 -58.39
N THR A 431 -126.88 8.22 -59.46
CA THR A 431 -127.01 8.87 -60.78
C THR A 431 -127.96 10.06 -60.70
N LEU A 432 -127.52 11.21 -61.21
CA LEU A 432 -128.25 12.48 -61.17
C LEU A 432 -129.03 12.72 -62.48
N TYR A 433 -130.24 13.24 -62.36
CA TYR A 433 -131.05 13.79 -63.44
C TYR A 433 -130.91 15.32 -63.54
N PRO A 434 -131.33 15.95 -64.66
CA PRO A 434 -131.13 17.39 -64.86
C PRO A 434 -131.76 18.25 -63.75
N GLY A 435 -130.98 19.18 -63.19
CA GLY A 435 -131.36 20.04 -62.07
C GLY A 435 -131.14 19.44 -60.68
N GLU A 436 -130.76 18.16 -60.58
CA GLU A 436 -130.58 17.48 -59.29
C GLU A 436 -129.22 17.78 -58.62
N LYS A 437 -129.23 17.68 -57.29
CA LYS A 437 -128.07 17.83 -56.41
C LYS A 437 -128.00 16.61 -55.49
N THR A 438 -126.80 16.14 -55.21
CA THR A 438 -126.56 15.01 -54.32
C THR A 438 -125.39 15.25 -53.40
N VAL A 439 -125.38 14.53 -52.29
CA VAL A 439 -124.28 14.45 -51.35
C VAL A 439 -123.94 12.98 -51.11
N GLY A 440 -122.67 12.64 -51.16
CA GLY A 440 -122.13 11.33 -50.85
C GLY A 440 -121.26 11.41 -49.61
N VAL A 441 -121.36 10.41 -48.73
CA VAL A 441 -120.46 10.24 -47.60
C VAL A 441 -119.58 9.03 -47.88
N GLY A 442 -118.28 9.16 -47.69
CA GLY A 442 -117.30 8.11 -47.93
C GLY A 442 -116.39 7.95 -46.74
N LEU A 443 -116.02 6.71 -46.46
CA LEU A 443 -115.11 6.36 -45.39
C LEU A 443 -113.87 5.73 -46.04
N GLY A 444 -112.69 6.20 -45.64
CA GLY A 444 -111.42 5.71 -46.14
C GLY A 444 -110.54 5.28 -44.98
N SER A 445 -109.83 4.17 -45.15
CA SER A 445 -108.87 3.69 -44.17
C SER A 445 -107.60 3.23 -44.86
N TYR A 446 -106.44 3.62 -44.34
CA TYR A 446 -105.14 3.21 -44.86
C TYR A 446 -104.10 3.13 -43.73
N LYS A 447 -103.46 1.96 -43.59
CA LYS A 447 -102.38 1.70 -42.60
C LYS A 447 -102.72 2.19 -41.17
N GLY A 448 -103.97 2.03 -40.74
CA GLY A 448 -104.44 2.41 -39.40
C GLY A 448 -104.94 3.86 -39.26
N TYR A 449 -104.84 4.67 -40.32
CA TYR A 449 -105.45 6.00 -40.37
C TYR A 449 -106.81 5.93 -41.04
N SER A 450 -107.80 6.62 -40.50
CA SER A 450 -109.15 6.68 -41.05
C SER A 450 -109.56 8.12 -41.36
N ALA A 451 -110.32 8.27 -42.43
CA ALA A 451 -110.82 9.55 -42.92
C ALA A 451 -112.30 9.45 -43.30
N VAL A 452 -112.99 10.58 -43.21
CA VAL A 452 -114.37 10.74 -43.67
C VAL A 452 -114.39 11.82 -44.74
N ALA A 453 -115.10 11.56 -45.83
CA ALA A 453 -115.32 12.52 -46.90
C ALA A 453 -116.79 12.78 -47.12
N LEU A 454 -117.11 14.02 -47.49
CA LEU A 454 -118.39 14.50 -47.94
C LEU A 454 -118.20 15.10 -49.33
N THR A 455 -118.86 14.54 -50.33
CA THR A 455 -118.79 15.03 -51.71
C THR A 455 -120.16 15.52 -52.14
N PHE A 456 -120.25 16.77 -52.58
CA PHE A 456 -121.42 17.35 -53.19
C PHE A 456 -121.27 17.33 -54.71
N LYS A 457 -122.34 17.00 -55.42
CA LYS A 457 -122.36 17.05 -56.88
C LYS A 457 -123.71 17.58 -57.35
N ALA A 458 -123.70 18.44 -58.35
CA ALA A 458 -124.89 18.99 -58.97
C ALA A 458 -124.81 18.87 -60.49
N LEU A 459 -125.95 18.66 -61.14
CA LEU A 459 -126.10 18.61 -62.58
C LEU A 459 -126.99 19.78 -63.04
N SER A 460 -126.54 20.50 -64.05
CA SER A 460 -127.25 21.59 -64.71
C SER A 460 -128.62 21.13 -65.23
N ASP A 461 -129.58 22.05 -65.33
CA ASP A 461 -130.97 21.79 -65.72
C ASP A 461 -131.10 21.22 -67.14
N ASP A 462 -130.08 21.42 -67.99
CA ASP A 462 -129.99 20.84 -69.33
C ASP A 462 -129.30 19.46 -69.38
N GLY A 463 -128.83 18.97 -68.23
CA GLY A 463 -128.13 17.70 -68.08
C GLY A 463 -126.72 17.67 -68.69
N LYS A 464 -126.23 18.79 -69.24
CA LYS A 464 -124.95 18.80 -69.99
C LYS A 464 -123.76 19.09 -69.11
N MET A 465 -123.91 19.92 -68.07
CA MET A 465 -122.82 20.34 -67.19
C MET A 465 -123.02 19.82 -65.77
N SER A 466 -122.00 19.19 -65.20
CA SER A 466 -121.94 18.82 -63.79
C SER A 466 -120.80 19.54 -63.10
N TRP A 467 -121.01 19.89 -61.83
CA TRP A 467 -119.95 20.37 -60.96
C TRP A 467 -120.04 19.63 -59.64
N GLY A 468 -118.90 19.46 -58.98
CA GLY A 468 -118.85 18.84 -57.67
C GLY A 468 -117.69 19.39 -56.85
N ALA A 469 -117.88 19.35 -55.54
CA ALA A 469 -116.86 19.70 -54.57
C ALA A 469 -116.95 18.74 -53.40
N GLY A 470 -115.81 18.32 -52.87
CA GLY A 470 -115.74 17.45 -51.71
C GLY A 470 -114.81 18.01 -50.65
N LEU A 471 -115.11 17.67 -49.41
CA LEU A 471 -114.30 17.91 -48.23
C LEU A 471 -114.03 16.55 -47.58
N THR A 472 -112.78 16.31 -47.19
CA THR A 472 -112.36 15.10 -46.49
C THR A 472 -111.50 15.47 -45.30
N THR A 473 -111.57 14.70 -44.22
CA THR A 473 -110.79 14.96 -43.02
C THR A 473 -110.51 13.68 -42.25
N THR A 474 -109.36 13.65 -41.57
CA THR A 474 -109.01 12.66 -40.53
C THR A 474 -109.26 13.18 -39.12
N GLY A 475 -109.81 14.39 -38.97
CA GLY A 475 -109.99 15.10 -37.70
C GLY A 475 -108.83 16.02 -37.31
N LYS A 476 -107.60 15.74 -37.78
CA LYS A 476 -106.42 16.63 -37.60
C LYS A 476 -106.01 17.32 -38.89
N GLU A 477 -106.10 16.62 -40.02
CA GLU A 477 -105.83 17.14 -41.36
C GLU A 477 -107.13 17.19 -42.16
N TRP A 478 -107.17 18.06 -43.16
CA TRP A 478 -108.31 18.20 -44.07
C TRP A 478 -107.83 18.36 -45.52
N GLY A 479 -108.66 17.92 -46.45
CA GLY A 479 -108.44 18.04 -47.88
C GLY A 479 -109.72 18.43 -48.57
N VAL A 480 -109.60 19.16 -49.68
CA VAL A 480 -110.74 19.54 -50.52
C VAL A 480 -110.45 19.16 -51.96
N ASN A 481 -111.50 18.84 -52.70
CA ASN A 481 -111.44 18.73 -54.15
C ASN A 481 -112.61 19.47 -54.77
N ALA A 482 -112.43 19.92 -56.01
CA ALA A 482 -113.50 20.46 -56.82
C ALA A 482 -113.26 20.05 -58.27
N GLY A 483 -114.33 19.82 -59.01
CA GLY A 483 -114.26 19.39 -60.39
C GLY A 483 -115.52 19.76 -61.16
N ILE A 484 -115.35 19.98 -62.44
CA ILE A 484 -116.44 20.21 -63.40
C ILE A 484 -116.34 19.15 -64.49
N GLY A 485 -117.48 18.68 -64.97
CA GLY A 485 -117.56 17.73 -66.08
C GLY A 485 -118.63 18.19 -67.04
N TRP A 486 -118.30 18.25 -68.33
CA TRP A 486 -119.22 18.70 -69.37
C TRP A 486 -119.38 17.59 -70.41
N LYS A 487 -120.61 17.36 -70.85
CA LYS A 487 -120.96 16.32 -71.82
C LYS A 487 -121.57 16.97 -73.06
N TRP A 488 -120.97 16.68 -74.21
CA TRP A 488 -121.51 17.02 -75.52
C TRP A 488 -121.89 15.74 -76.29
N LYS A 489 -122.64 15.88 -77.38
CA LYS A 489 -123.04 14.79 -78.26
C LYS A 489 -122.15 14.73 -79.48
#